data_AF-A0A450XJP4-F1
#
_entry.id   AF-A0A450XJP4-F1
#
_cell.length_a   1.000
_cell.length_b   1.000
_cell.length_c   1.000
_cell.angle_alpha   90.00
_cell.angle_beta   90.00
_cell.angle_gamma   90.00
#
_symmetry.space_group_name_H-M   'P 1'
#
loop_
_entity.id
_entity.type
_entity.pdbx_description
1 polymer ?
#
loop_
_entity_poly.entity_id
_entity_poly.type
_entity_poly.pdbx_seq_one_letter_code
_entity_poly.pdbx_strand_id
1 'polypeptide(L)'
;MRDCPICKRPELPEAASHCPQCGADLECFGLLNTLQDPETADRKKTHPSRGSKWTLLSLSALLVGQVALGGYLHMRLDNLATRITEIESITSHWKSNRNPPPSPSSTKQQIKRRQEQAFRKRIEELDRKRIAAWRRLGAALSAYNAASSPDEPNQPKLGLGPRPGPGLGSDPDSRTGSGPGSVHQ
;
A
#
# COMPACT_ATOMS: atom_id res chain seq x y z
N MET A 1 -18.21 29.10 7.60
CA MET A 1 -17.32 28.66 8.68
C MET A 1 -17.53 27.18 8.87
N ARG A 2 -16.45 26.38 8.90
CA ARG A 2 -16.55 24.93 9.04
C ARG A 2 -15.82 24.49 10.30
N ASP A 3 -16.33 23.46 10.95
CA ASP A 3 -15.67 22.84 12.09
C ASP A 3 -14.79 21.70 11.61
N CYS A 4 -13.66 21.48 12.27
CA CYS A 4 -12.80 20.34 11.91
C CYS A 4 -13.46 19.02 12.36
N PRO A 5 -13.67 18.03 11.46
CA PRO A 5 -14.32 16.77 11.81
C PRO A 5 -13.50 15.90 12.78
N ILE A 6 -12.18 16.13 12.86
CA ILE A 6 -11.27 15.38 13.72
C ILE A 6 -11.21 15.98 15.13
N CYS A 7 -10.86 17.27 15.23
CA CYS A 7 -10.62 17.91 16.54
C CYS A 7 -11.76 18.80 17.03
N LYS A 8 -12.87 18.91 16.28
CA LYS A 8 -14.06 19.72 16.59
C LYS A 8 -13.75 21.20 16.88
N ARG A 9 -12.62 21.71 16.36
CA ARG A 9 -12.27 23.13 16.49
C ARG A 9 -13.27 23.95 15.67
N PRO A 10 -13.93 24.95 16.26
CA PRO A 10 -14.81 25.85 15.52
C PRO A 10 -14.01 26.92 14.76
N GLU A 11 -14.69 27.60 13.84
CA GLU A 11 -14.20 28.82 13.16
C GLU A 11 -13.01 28.62 12.19
N LEU A 12 -12.98 27.52 11.41
CA LEU A 12 -11.98 27.45 10.34
C LEU A 12 -12.39 28.34 9.16
N PRO A 13 -11.43 29.12 8.60
CA PRO A 13 -11.66 29.92 7.41
C PRO A 13 -11.94 28.99 6.24
N GLU A 14 -12.89 29.38 5.39
CA GLU A 14 -13.42 28.52 4.33
C GLU A 14 -12.40 28.18 3.24
N ALA A 15 -11.30 28.94 3.16
CA ALA A 15 -10.19 28.72 2.25
C ALA A 15 -9.04 27.87 2.84
N ALA A 16 -9.16 27.36 4.07
CA ALA A 16 -8.11 26.50 4.64
C ALA A 16 -8.20 25.08 4.07
N SER A 17 -7.13 24.62 3.43
CA SER A 17 -7.02 23.22 2.96
C SER A 17 -6.71 22.25 4.10
N HIS A 18 -6.12 22.72 5.20
CA HIS A 18 -5.71 21.89 6.33
C HIS A 18 -6.10 22.51 7.68
N CYS A 19 -6.42 21.66 8.65
CA CYS A 19 -6.63 22.09 10.02
C CYS A 19 -5.28 22.40 10.71
N PRO A 20 -5.06 23.61 11.26
CA PRO A 20 -3.79 23.96 11.92
C PRO A 20 -3.55 23.21 13.24
N GLN A 21 -4.57 22.58 13.83
CA GLN A 21 -4.45 21.89 15.12
C GLN A 21 -4.14 20.39 14.98
N CYS A 22 -4.68 19.73 13.96
CA CYS A 22 -4.53 18.28 13.77
C CYS A 22 -3.95 17.88 12.41
N GLY A 23 -3.71 18.83 11.51
CA GLY A 23 -3.17 18.57 10.16
C GLY A 23 -4.16 17.86 9.23
N ALA A 24 -5.44 17.74 9.62
CA ALA A 24 -6.46 17.09 8.79
C ALA A 24 -6.70 17.87 7.50
N ASP A 25 -6.64 17.19 6.35
CA ASP A 25 -6.97 17.71 5.02
C ASP A 25 -8.49 17.87 4.88
N LEU A 26 -8.95 19.12 4.87
CA LEU A 26 -10.37 19.48 4.84
C LEU A 26 -10.99 19.33 3.45
N GLU A 27 -10.18 19.36 2.39
CA GLU A 27 -10.64 19.13 1.02
C GLU A 27 -11.03 17.67 0.83
N CYS A 28 -10.22 16.76 1.36
CA CYS A 28 -10.50 15.33 1.34
C CYS A 28 -11.80 14.98 2.10
N PHE A 29 -12.04 15.60 3.26
CA PHE A 29 -13.32 15.45 3.98
C PHE A 29 -14.50 16.07 3.23
N GLY A 30 -14.30 17.15 2.47
CA GLY A 30 -15.32 17.72 1.60
C GLY A 30 -15.78 16.73 0.52
N LEU A 31 -14.83 16.05 -0.12
CA LEU A 31 -15.12 15.01 -1.12
C LEU A 31 -15.83 13.81 -0.49
N LEU A 32 -15.40 13.37 0.70
CA LEU A 32 -16.06 12.30 1.44
C LEU A 32 -17.49 12.64 1.85
N ASN A 33 -17.77 13.89 2.21
CA ASN A 33 -19.13 14.33 2.53
C ASN A 33 -20.04 14.40 1.28
N THR A 34 -19.44 14.48 0.09
CA THR A 34 -20.16 14.46 -1.19
C THR A 34 -20.53 13.03 -1.61
N LEU A 35 -19.85 12.01 -1.07
CA LEU A 35 -20.13 10.58 -1.28
C LEU A 35 -21.34 10.07 -0.47
N GLN A 36 -22.26 10.95 -0.08
CA GLN A 36 -23.41 10.61 0.75
C GLN A 36 -24.21 9.44 0.15
N ASP A 37 -24.45 8.42 0.98
CA ASP A 37 -25.16 7.20 0.61
C ASP A 37 -26.56 7.52 0.00
N PRO A 38 -26.98 6.83 -1.08
CA PRO A 38 -28.25 7.08 -1.77
C PRO A 38 -29.52 6.78 -0.94
N GLU A 39 -29.42 6.45 0.35
CA GLU A 39 -30.55 6.00 1.18
C GLU A 39 -31.29 7.10 1.97
N THR A 40 -31.14 8.38 1.63
CA THR A 40 -31.89 9.44 2.35
C THR A 40 -32.74 10.37 1.48
N ALA A 41 -32.80 10.17 0.17
CA ALA A 41 -33.57 11.03 -0.73
C ALA A 41 -35.08 10.72 -0.79
N ASP A 42 -35.59 9.65 -0.14
CA ASP A 42 -37.00 9.24 -0.35
C ASP A 42 -37.73 8.79 0.92
N ARG A 43 -37.85 9.70 1.90
CA ARG A 43 -38.92 9.62 2.92
C ARG A 43 -39.57 10.98 3.19
N LYS A 44 -40.09 11.59 2.13
CA LYS A 44 -41.25 12.50 2.23
C LYS A 44 -42.50 11.77 1.79
N LYS A 45 -43.08 10.94 2.66
CA LYS A 45 -44.48 10.49 2.53
C LYS A 45 -45.17 10.48 3.89
N THR A 46 -45.93 11.56 4.11
CA THR A 46 -47.30 11.55 4.64
C THR A 46 -47.58 10.61 5.82
N HIS A 47 -47.68 11.18 7.03
CA HIS A 47 -48.45 10.58 8.12
C HIS A 47 -49.96 10.67 7.78
N PRO A 48 -50.70 9.57 7.66
CA PRO A 48 -52.16 9.61 7.74
C PRO A 48 -52.58 9.63 9.21
N SER A 49 -53.11 10.76 9.66
CA SER A 49 -53.87 10.86 10.90
C SER A 49 -55.21 10.13 10.72
N ARG A 50 -55.24 8.81 11.01
CA ARG A 50 -56.51 8.06 11.02
C ARG A 50 -56.48 6.88 11.99
N GLY A 51 -57.14 7.07 13.14
CA GLY A 51 -57.70 6.00 13.97
C GLY A 51 -56.76 5.40 15.02
N SER A 52 -56.95 5.78 16.29
CA SER A 52 -56.22 5.30 17.48
C SER A 52 -56.47 3.81 17.86
N LYS A 53 -56.85 2.96 16.91
CA LYS A 53 -57.02 1.50 17.11
C LYS A 53 -55.91 0.66 16.45
N TRP A 54 -55.10 1.24 15.56
CA TRP A 54 -53.99 0.55 14.89
C TRP A 54 -52.69 0.51 15.71
N THR A 55 -52.50 1.46 16.63
CA THR A 55 -51.31 1.50 17.50
C THR A 55 -51.24 0.33 18.47
N LEU A 56 -52.38 -0.17 18.95
CA LEU A 56 -52.43 -1.31 19.87
C LEU A 56 -52.03 -2.64 19.19
N LEU A 57 -52.48 -2.87 17.95
CA LEU A 57 -52.10 -4.06 17.18
C LEU A 57 -50.63 -4.03 16.77
N SER A 58 -50.10 -2.85 16.45
CA SER A 58 -48.67 -2.68 16.16
C SER A 58 -47.81 -2.93 17.40
N LEU A 59 -48.24 -2.49 18.59
CA LEU A 59 -47.50 -2.75 19.83
C LEU A 59 -47.50 -4.24 20.20
N SER A 60 -48.63 -4.94 20.04
CA SER A 60 -48.69 -6.38 20.33
C SER A 60 -47.79 -7.19 19.38
N ALA A 61 -47.77 -6.85 18.09
CA ALA A 61 -46.89 -7.50 17.12
C ALA A 61 -45.41 -7.23 17.45
N LEU A 62 -45.08 -6.00 17.87
CA LEU A 62 -43.73 -5.63 18.29
C LEU A 62 -43.28 -6.42 19.53
N LEU A 63 -44.16 -6.57 20.52
CA LEU A 63 -43.88 -7.32 21.75
C LEU A 63 -43.66 -8.82 21.46
N VAL A 64 -44.49 -9.43 20.61
CA VAL A 64 -44.30 -10.82 20.18
C VAL A 64 -42.99 -10.99 19.40
N GLY A 65 -42.67 -10.03 18.53
CA GLY A 65 -41.38 -9.99 17.82
C GLY A 65 -40.19 -9.89 18.76
N GLN A 66 -40.27 -9.09 19.82
CA GLN A 66 -39.21 -8.97 20.82
C GLN A 66 -39.02 -10.25 21.64
N VAL A 67 -40.10 -10.94 22.02
CA VAL A 67 -40.00 -12.22 22.74
C VAL A 67 -39.40 -13.31 21.84
N ALA A 68 -39.82 -13.38 20.57
CA ALA A 68 -39.26 -14.33 19.62
C ALA A 68 -37.77 -14.06 19.33
N LEU A 69 -37.41 -12.79 19.15
CA LEU A 69 -36.02 -12.37 18.94
C LEU A 69 -35.16 -12.60 20.20
N GLY A 70 -35.71 -12.34 21.37
CA GLY A 70 -35.08 -12.60 22.66
C GLY A 70 -34.81 -14.09 22.89
N GLY A 71 -35.79 -14.96 22.61
CA GLY A 71 -35.61 -16.42 22.70
C GLY A 71 -34.57 -16.95 21.71
N TYR A 72 -34.58 -16.43 20.48
CA TYR A 72 -33.59 -16.80 19.46
C TYR A 72 -32.17 -16.36 19.84
N LEU A 73 -32.02 -15.13 20.35
CA LEU A 73 -30.73 -14.64 20.83
C LEU A 73 -30.26 -15.44 22.04
N HIS A 74 -31.15 -15.83 22.95
CA HIS A 74 -30.79 -16.63 24.12
C HIS A 74 -30.27 -18.02 23.73
N MET A 75 -30.96 -18.73 22.82
CA MET A 75 -30.47 -20.01 22.30
C MET A 75 -29.13 -19.88 21.56
N ARG A 76 -28.94 -18.79 20.82
CA ARG A 76 -27.68 -18.52 20.13
C ARG A 76 -26.54 -18.24 21.12
N LEU A 77 -26.84 -17.52 22.20
CA LEU A 77 -25.90 -17.26 23.28
C LEU A 77 -25.54 -18.55 24.03
N ASP A 78 -26.48 -19.45 24.29
CA ASP A 78 -26.20 -20.73 24.96
C ASP A 78 -25.32 -21.64 24.09
N ASN A 79 -25.56 -21.68 22.79
CA ASN A 79 -24.71 -22.41 21.84
C ASN A 79 -23.30 -21.80 21.77
N LEU A 80 -23.18 -20.46 21.80
CA LEU A 80 -21.89 -19.78 21.87
C LEU A 80 -21.18 -20.04 23.20
N ALA A 81 -21.89 -20.00 24.32
CA ALA A 81 -21.35 -20.29 25.63
C ALA A 81 -20.81 -21.72 25.69
N THR A 82 -21.57 -22.69 25.15
CA THR A 82 -21.13 -24.10 25.08
C THR A 82 -19.84 -24.23 24.27
N ARG A 83 -19.77 -23.60 23.08
CA ARG A 83 -18.54 -23.60 22.26
C ARG A 83 -17.37 -22.87 22.92
N ILE A 84 -17.62 -21.80 23.66
CA ILE A 84 -16.58 -21.08 24.40
C ILE A 84 -16.03 -21.97 25.52
N THR A 85 -16.88 -22.68 26.27
CA THR A 85 -16.43 -23.62 27.29
C THR A 85 -15.65 -24.80 26.71
N GLU A 86 -16.04 -25.29 25.52
CA GLU A 86 -15.30 -26.31 24.79
C GLU A 86 -13.91 -25.79 24.34
N ILE A 87 -13.86 -24.58 23.77
CA ILE A 87 -12.60 -23.93 23.38
C ILE A 87 -11.71 -23.64 24.60
N GLU A 88 -12.29 -23.28 25.73
CA GLU A 88 -11.58 -23.02 26.97
C GLU A 88 -11.02 -24.32 27.57
N SER A 89 -11.73 -25.45 27.44
CA SER A 89 -11.21 -26.78 27.80
C SER A 89 -10.02 -27.20 26.92
N ILE A 90 -10.06 -26.90 25.61
CA ILE A 90 -8.95 -27.16 24.69
C ILE A 90 -7.78 -26.22 24.98
N THR A 91 -8.07 -24.95 25.29
CA THR A 91 -7.06 -23.93 25.60
C THR A 91 -6.36 -24.21 26.93
N SER A 92 -7.08 -24.66 27.96
CA SER A 92 -6.50 -25.05 29.25
C SER A 92 -5.67 -26.33 29.14
N HIS A 93 -6.12 -27.33 28.37
CA HIS A 93 -5.32 -28.52 28.05
C HIS A 93 -4.02 -28.16 27.31
N TRP A 94 -4.09 -27.21 26.37
CA TRP A 94 -2.92 -26.71 25.63
C TRP A 94 -1.98 -25.88 26.52
N LYS A 95 -2.52 -25.13 27.49
CA LYS A 95 -1.75 -24.36 28.47
C LYS A 95 -1.01 -25.26 29.46
N SER A 96 -1.57 -26.42 29.77
CA SER A 96 -0.91 -27.46 30.57
C SER A 96 0.12 -28.27 29.77
N ASN A 97 0.01 -28.33 28.44
CA ASN A 97 0.80 -29.22 27.58
C ASN A 97 1.68 -28.50 26.55
N ARG A 98 1.94 -27.19 26.71
CA ARG A 98 2.88 -26.46 25.85
C ARG A 98 3.97 -25.74 26.63
N ASN A 99 5.19 -25.96 26.15
CA ASN A 99 6.30 -25.02 26.28
C ASN A 99 5.83 -23.57 26.10
N PRO A 100 6.42 -22.61 26.81
CA PRO A 100 5.99 -21.21 26.80
C PRO A 100 5.87 -20.68 25.36
N PRO A 101 4.90 -19.79 25.07
CA PRO A 101 4.78 -19.16 23.76
C PRO A 101 6.14 -18.55 23.38
N PRO A 102 6.56 -18.65 22.09
CA PRO A 102 7.83 -18.08 21.67
C PRO A 102 7.85 -16.62 22.09
N SER A 103 8.88 -16.26 22.85
CA SER A 103 9.01 -14.93 23.44
C SER A 103 8.78 -13.86 22.36
N PRO A 104 8.26 -12.69 22.72
CA PRO A 104 8.09 -11.58 21.77
C PRO A 104 9.41 -11.21 21.07
N SER A 105 10.57 -11.53 21.66
CA SER A 105 11.88 -11.42 21.01
C SER A 105 12.10 -12.44 19.89
N SER A 106 11.67 -13.70 20.05
CA SER A 106 11.78 -14.75 19.04
C SER A 106 10.94 -14.45 17.79
N THR A 107 9.69 -13.99 17.96
CA THR A 107 8.82 -13.65 16.82
C THR A 107 9.35 -12.44 16.04
N LYS A 108 9.81 -11.39 16.73
CA LYS A 108 10.45 -10.23 16.09
C LYS A 108 11.72 -10.62 15.33
N GLN A 109 12.52 -11.51 15.90
CA GLN A 109 13.74 -11.99 15.26
C GLN A 109 13.44 -12.84 14.01
N GLN A 110 12.38 -13.66 14.04
CA GLN A 110 11.92 -14.40 12.86
C GLN A 110 11.44 -13.48 11.74
N ILE A 111 10.68 -12.42 12.06
CA ILE A 111 10.24 -11.42 11.08
C ILE A 111 11.44 -10.73 10.43
N LYS A 112 12.41 -10.29 11.24
CA LYS A 112 13.65 -9.67 10.74
C LYS A 112 14.42 -10.60 9.80
N ARG A 113 14.56 -11.89 10.18
CA ARG A 113 15.23 -12.90 9.33
C ARG A 113 14.51 -13.10 7.99
N ARG A 114 13.18 -13.16 7.98
CA ARG A 114 12.39 -13.29 6.74
C ARG A 114 12.57 -12.07 5.83
N GLN A 115 12.57 -10.87 6.40
CA GLN A 115 12.80 -9.64 5.62
C GLN A 115 14.21 -9.60 5.04
N GLU A 116 15.22 -9.97 5.81
CA GLU A 116 16.60 -10.01 5.33
C GLU A 116 16.78 -11.04 4.21
N GLN A 117 16.14 -12.21 4.31
CA GLN A 117 16.15 -13.21 3.24
C GLN A 117 15.47 -12.69 1.96
N ALA A 118 14.33 -12.01 2.09
CA ALA A 118 13.65 -11.41 0.94
C ALA A 118 14.52 -10.34 0.26
N PHE A 119 15.20 -9.51 1.05
CA PHE A 119 16.14 -8.53 0.54
C PHE A 119 17.32 -9.18 -0.20
N ARG A 120 17.96 -10.19 0.40
CA ARG A 120 19.07 -10.93 -0.22
C ARG A 120 18.68 -11.55 -1.57
N LYS A 121 17.51 -12.19 -1.65
CA LYS A 121 17.00 -12.75 -2.91
C LYS A 121 16.85 -11.70 -4.01
N ARG A 122 16.39 -10.50 -3.65
CA ARG A 122 16.22 -9.41 -4.61
C ARG A 122 17.56 -8.90 -5.13
N ILE A 123 18.57 -8.81 -4.27
CA ILE A 123 19.95 -8.46 -4.67
C ILE A 123 20.52 -9.53 -5.61
N GLU A 124 20.38 -10.81 -5.28
CA GLU A 124 20.85 -11.91 -6.15
C GLU A 124 20.18 -11.93 -7.52
N GLU A 125 18.88 -11.58 -7.60
CA GLU A 125 18.18 -11.46 -8.87
C GLU A 125 18.74 -10.29 -9.71
N LEU A 126 18.96 -9.14 -9.08
CA LEU A 126 19.54 -7.97 -9.75
C LEU A 126 20.96 -8.23 -10.24
N ASP A 127 21.78 -8.91 -9.44
CA ASP A 127 23.14 -9.28 -9.85
C ASP A 127 23.13 -10.26 -11.03
N ARG A 128 22.21 -11.23 -11.05
CA ARG A 128 22.04 -12.11 -12.22
C ARG A 128 21.69 -11.31 -13.48
N LYS A 129 20.77 -10.35 -13.39
CA LYS A 129 20.42 -9.46 -14.52
C LYS A 129 21.62 -8.62 -14.97
N ARG A 130 22.36 -8.06 -14.01
CA ARG A 130 23.59 -7.28 -14.25
C ARG A 130 24.62 -8.10 -15.02
N ILE A 131 24.91 -9.32 -14.57
CA ILE A 131 25.87 -10.23 -15.22
C ILE A 131 25.41 -10.58 -16.64
N ALA A 132 24.13 -10.88 -16.84
CA ALA A 132 23.59 -11.18 -18.17
C ALA A 132 23.71 -9.97 -19.12
N ALA A 133 23.41 -8.76 -18.65
CA ALA A 133 23.57 -7.54 -19.43
C ALA A 133 25.04 -7.30 -19.82
N TRP A 134 25.97 -7.44 -18.88
CA TRP A 134 27.41 -7.31 -19.16
C TRP A 134 27.91 -8.32 -20.19
N ARG A 135 27.44 -9.56 -20.14
CA ARG A 135 27.78 -10.57 -21.17
C ARG A 135 27.28 -10.17 -22.55
N ARG A 136 26.06 -9.65 -22.66
CA ARG A 136 25.50 -9.17 -23.93
C ARG A 136 26.26 -7.97 -24.48
N LEU A 137 26.59 -7.01 -23.62
CA LEU A 137 27.41 -5.85 -23.99
C LEU A 137 28.80 -6.27 -24.45
N GLY A 138 29.46 -7.18 -23.72
CA GLY A 138 30.75 -7.74 -24.12
C GLY A 138 30.69 -8.42 -25.49
N ALA A 139 29.68 -9.27 -25.72
CA ALA A 139 29.48 -9.92 -27.01
C ALA A 139 29.22 -8.93 -28.16
N ALA A 140 28.41 -7.90 -27.92
CA ALA A 140 28.12 -6.86 -28.89
C ALA A 140 29.38 -6.04 -29.23
N LEU A 141 30.19 -5.70 -28.23
CA LEU A 141 31.46 -4.99 -28.43
C LEU A 141 32.47 -5.85 -29.20
N SER A 142 32.57 -7.14 -28.90
CA SER A 142 33.42 -8.06 -29.67
C SER A 142 32.97 -8.17 -31.12
N ALA A 143 31.66 -8.26 -31.38
CA ALA A 143 31.11 -8.29 -32.73
C ALA A 143 31.35 -6.97 -33.49
N TYR A 144 31.17 -5.82 -32.83
CA TYR A 144 31.46 -4.52 -33.40
C TYR A 144 32.94 -4.39 -33.77
N ASN A 145 33.85 -4.76 -32.86
CA ASN A 145 35.28 -4.71 -33.10
C ASN A 145 35.70 -5.64 -34.26
N ALA A 146 35.12 -6.83 -34.36
CA ALA A 146 35.35 -7.75 -35.47
C ALA A 146 34.85 -7.19 -36.81
N ALA A 147 33.68 -6.56 -36.83
CA ALA A 147 33.14 -5.90 -38.02
C ALA A 147 33.88 -4.62 -38.42
N SER A 148 34.57 -3.96 -37.48
CA SER A 148 35.40 -2.78 -37.74
C SER A 148 36.83 -3.09 -38.20
N SER A 149 37.22 -4.38 -38.25
CA SER A 149 38.50 -4.79 -38.85
C SER A 149 38.39 -4.66 -40.38
N PRO A 150 39.25 -3.87 -41.04
CA PRO A 150 39.09 -3.55 -42.44
C PRO A 150 39.70 -4.64 -43.34
N ASP A 151 38.87 -5.61 -43.73
CA ASP A 151 39.10 -6.46 -44.90
C ASP A 151 37.75 -6.69 -45.63
N GLU A 152 37.30 -5.66 -46.38
CA GLU A 152 36.50 -5.71 -47.63
C GLU A 152 35.13 -6.46 -47.65
N PRO A 153 34.27 -6.25 -48.68
CA PRO A 153 32.93 -5.71 -48.51
C PRO A 153 31.86 -6.79 -48.65
N ASN A 154 30.91 -6.85 -47.73
CA ASN A 154 29.61 -7.40 -48.07
C ASN A 154 28.55 -6.81 -47.16
N GLN A 155 27.78 -5.88 -47.71
CA GLN A 155 26.55 -5.42 -47.08
C GLN A 155 25.58 -6.59 -46.94
N PRO A 156 24.87 -6.64 -45.80
CA PRO A 156 23.46 -6.93 -45.81
C PRO A 156 22.72 -5.63 -45.48
N LYS A 157 21.95 -5.16 -46.48
CA LYS A 157 20.92 -4.13 -46.31
C LYS A 157 19.97 -4.51 -45.17
N LEU A 158 20.00 -3.79 -44.07
CA LEU A 158 18.83 -3.61 -43.20
C LEU A 158 18.83 -2.16 -42.72
N GLY A 159 17.88 -1.40 -43.27
CA GLY A 159 17.81 0.05 -43.15
C GLY A 159 17.50 0.51 -41.73
N LEU A 160 18.29 1.48 -41.26
CA LEU A 160 17.82 2.60 -40.46
C LEU A 160 18.54 3.84 -40.99
N GLY A 161 17.76 4.88 -41.27
CA GLY A 161 18.18 6.06 -42.03
C GLY A 161 19.28 6.90 -41.38
N PRO A 162 19.82 7.89 -42.13
CA PRO A 162 20.95 8.68 -41.70
C PRO A 162 20.60 9.54 -40.48
N ARG A 163 21.42 9.44 -39.45
CA ARG A 163 21.40 10.34 -38.29
C ARG A 163 22.14 11.62 -38.68
N PRO A 164 21.54 12.83 -38.51
CA PRO A 164 22.26 14.07 -38.77
C PRO A 164 23.31 14.28 -37.67
N GLY A 165 24.55 14.48 -38.08
CA GLY A 165 25.60 14.98 -37.21
C GLY A 165 25.41 16.47 -36.91
N PRO A 166 25.92 16.93 -35.77
CA PRO A 166 26.75 18.12 -35.72
C PRO A 166 28.08 17.70 -35.07
N GLY A 167 29.25 18.00 -35.62
CA GLY A 167 29.68 19.27 -36.16
C GLY A 167 31.05 19.48 -35.52
N LEU A 168 32.09 19.44 -36.34
CA LEU A 168 33.46 19.71 -35.92
C LEU A 168 33.53 21.07 -35.21
N GLY A 169 34.06 21.08 -33.99
CA GLY A 169 34.48 22.26 -33.27
C GLY A 169 35.88 22.00 -32.73
N SER A 170 36.86 22.55 -33.44
CA SER A 170 38.30 22.43 -33.30
C SER A 170 38.83 22.69 -31.87
N ASP A 171 39.70 21.81 -31.40
CA ASP A 171 40.88 22.16 -30.58
C ASP A 171 41.80 23.07 -31.44
N PRO A 172 42.61 23.99 -30.88
CA PRO A 172 43.57 23.68 -29.81
C PRO A 172 43.88 24.82 -28.81
N ASP A 173 44.44 24.48 -27.63
CA ASP A 173 45.74 25.06 -27.25
C ASP A 173 46.33 24.44 -25.98
N SER A 174 47.47 23.80 -26.21
CA SER A 174 48.67 23.72 -25.39
C SER A 174 48.72 24.62 -24.14
N ARG A 175 48.90 24.01 -22.96
CA ARG A 175 49.91 24.50 -22.01
C ARG A 175 50.55 23.39 -21.18
N THR A 176 51.82 23.21 -21.49
CA THR A 176 52.91 22.62 -20.73
C THR A 176 52.96 23.10 -19.28
N GLY A 177 53.36 22.22 -18.37
CA GLY A 177 53.56 22.56 -16.95
C GLY A 177 54.13 21.40 -16.15
N SER A 178 55.44 21.22 -16.26
CA SER A 178 56.32 20.28 -15.58
C SER A 178 56.09 20.07 -14.07
N GLY A 179 56.19 18.80 -13.65
CA GLY A 179 57.25 18.38 -12.74
C GLY A 179 57.01 18.41 -11.22
N PRO A 180 57.85 17.68 -10.45
CA PRO A 180 57.41 16.86 -9.30
C PRO A 180 57.95 17.36 -7.95
N GLY A 181 57.50 16.76 -6.84
CA GLY A 181 58.34 16.69 -5.64
C GLY A 181 57.66 16.60 -4.27
N SER A 182 58.04 15.53 -3.56
CA SER A 182 58.36 15.43 -2.12
C SER A 182 57.35 15.71 -1.01
N VAL A 183 57.00 14.63 -0.31
CA VAL A 183 57.46 14.28 1.06
C VAL A 183 57.74 15.44 2.03
N HIS A 184 56.91 15.59 3.06
CA HIS A 184 57.25 15.56 4.50
C HIS A 184 56.11 16.13 5.36
N GLN A 185 55.50 15.30 6.21
CA GLN A 185 55.58 15.32 7.69
C GLN A 185 54.54 14.37 8.28
#